data_AF-A0A2U3NS81-F1
#
_entry.id   AF-A0A2U3NS81-F1
#
_cell.length_a   1.000
_cell.length_b   1.000
_cell.length_c   1.000
_cell.angle_alpha   90.00
_cell.angle_beta   90.00
_cell.angle_gamma   90.00
#
_symmetry.space_group_name_H-M   'P 1'
#
loop_
_entity.id
_entity.type
_entity.pdbx_description
1 polymer ?
#
loop_
_entity_poly.entity_id
_entity_poly.type
_entity_poly.pdbx_seq_one_letter_code
_entity_poly.pdbx_strand_id
1 'polypeptide(L)'
;MSTSTWIVIAVVAAVVLIAVVVAAITATRRRRHRQAEEIREQARLESASVDRREALAQETAAKARAAQAEAEVKAAEAARLQERAAQHQTEASASRDQLQERWSHADKIDPKTGKHQGDTDGAAKDPDAAWSAESPEAATDAEAVRHETYRGTPS
;
A
#
# COMPACT_ATOMS: atom_id res chain seq x y z
N MET A 1 79.31 49.91 27.83
CA MET A 1 77.93 49.91 27.30
C MET A 1 77.00 50.27 28.44
N SER A 2 76.43 51.46 28.40
CA SER A 2 75.67 52.07 29.50
C SER A 2 74.35 51.32 29.70
N THR A 3 73.97 51.08 30.96
CA THR A 3 72.72 50.41 31.37
C THR A 3 71.47 50.98 30.69
N SER A 4 71.46 52.27 30.36
CA SER A 4 70.41 52.94 29.59
C SER A 4 70.15 52.34 28.21
N THR A 5 71.17 51.89 27.49
CA THR A 5 71.01 51.31 26.14
C THR A 5 70.28 49.97 26.21
N TRP A 6 70.57 49.15 27.22
CA TRP A 6 69.92 47.85 27.40
C TRP A 6 68.45 47.98 27.81
N ILE A 7 68.12 48.99 28.62
CA ILE A 7 66.73 49.31 29.00
C ILE A 7 65.91 49.69 27.76
N VAL A 8 66.45 50.53 26.87
CA VAL A 8 65.76 50.89 25.62
C VAL A 8 65.53 49.67 24.73
N ILE A 9 66.53 48.79 24.59
CA ILE A 9 66.40 47.54 23.82
C ILE A 9 65.33 46.63 24.44
N ALA A 10 65.30 46.49 25.76
CA ALA A 10 64.31 45.67 26.46
C ALA A 10 62.88 46.21 26.27
N VAL A 11 62.70 47.54 26.31
CA VAL A 11 61.39 48.16 26.08
C VAL A 11 60.94 47.96 24.64
N VAL A 12 61.82 48.15 23.65
CA VAL A 12 61.51 47.91 22.23
C VAL A 12 61.15 46.44 22.00
N ALA A 13 61.91 45.51 22.58
CA ALA A 13 61.62 44.08 22.50
C ALA A 13 60.25 43.76 23.11
N ALA A 14 59.91 44.34 24.27
CA ALA A 14 58.60 44.14 24.91
C ALA A 14 57.44 44.66 24.03
N VAL A 15 57.59 45.84 23.41
CA VAL A 15 56.57 46.40 22.51
C VAL A 15 56.36 45.52 21.28
N VAL A 16 57.44 45.02 20.68
CA VAL A 16 57.37 44.10 19.53
C VAL A 16 56.67 42.80 19.95
N LEU A 17 56.98 42.27 21.14
CA LEU A 17 56.38 41.04 21.64
C LEU A 17 54.86 41.21 21.87
N ILE A 18 54.43 42.35 22.42
CA ILE A 18 53.01 42.68 22.61
C ILE A 18 52.31 42.79 21.26
N ALA A 19 52.92 43.47 20.28
CA ALA A 19 52.33 43.62 18.95
C ALA A 19 52.10 42.26 18.25
N VAL A 20 53.05 41.32 18.37
CA VAL A 20 52.94 39.98 17.81
C VAL A 20 51.78 39.19 18.45
N VAL A 21 51.62 39.27 19.77
CA VAL A 21 50.54 38.58 20.49
C VAL A 21 49.17 39.10 20.06
N VAL A 22 49.00 40.43 19.94
CA VAL A 22 47.73 41.04 19.50
C VAL A 22 47.39 40.66 18.05
N ALA A 23 48.38 40.63 17.16
CA ALA A 23 48.19 40.19 15.78
C ALA A 23 47.75 38.71 15.67
N ALA A 24 48.33 37.83 16.49
CA ALA A 24 47.95 36.41 16.52
C ALA A 24 46.51 36.18 17.00
N ILE A 25 46.07 36.91 18.03
CA ILE A 25 44.70 36.81 18.56
C ILE A 25 43.67 37.31 17.53
N THR A 26 43.95 38.42 16.85
CA THR A 26 43.03 38.97 15.85
C THR A 26 42.93 38.10 14.59
N ALA A 27 44.03 37.48 14.16
CA ALA A 27 44.06 36.56 13.03
C ALA A 27 43.25 35.29 13.29
N THR A 28 43.35 34.71 14.49
CA THR A 28 42.57 33.52 14.87
C THR A 28 41.08 33.82 14.99
N ARG A 29 40.71 35.01 15.51
CA ARG A 29 39.32 35.46 15.59
C ARG A 29 38.68 35.62 14.21
N ARG A 30 39.40 36.23 13.25
CA ARG A 30 38.92 36.36 11.85
C ARG A 30 38.74 35.02 11.15
N ARG A 31 39.60 34.03 11.40
CA ARG A 31 39.46 32.67 10.84
C ARG A 31 38.24 31.94 11.41
N ARG A 32 37.99 32.06 12.72
CA ARG A 32 36.81 31.45 13.38
C ARG A 32 35.48 32.03 12.88
N HIS A 33 35.42 33.32 12.58
CA HIS A 33 34.21 33.94 12.03
C HIS A 33 33.87 33.42 10.62
N ARG A 34 34.87 33.20 9.76
CA ARG A 34 34.64 32.66 8.40
C ARG A 34 34.14 31.21 8.43
N GLN A 35 34.73 30.37 9.28
CA GLN A 35 34.30 28.97 9.44
C GLN A 35 32.85 28.88 9.96
N ALA A 36 32.43 29.79 10.84
CA ALA A 36 31.06 29.80 11.35
C ALA A 36 30.03 30.17 10.26
N GLU A 37 30.36 31.09 9.35
CA GLU A 37 29.49 31.44 8.21
C GLU A 37 29.45 30.30 7.18
N GLU A 38 30.58 29.65 6.88
CA GLU A 38 30.63 28.48 5.98
C GLU A 38 29.78 27.32 6.53
N ILE A 39 29.86 27.03 7.83
CA ILE A 39 29.03 25.99 8.47
C ILE A 39 27.53 26.38 8.43
N ARG A 40 27.19 27.66 8.60
CA ARG A 40 25.80 28.13 8.50
C ARG A 40 25.25 28.00 7.08
N GLU A 41 26.04 28.33 6.07
CA GLU A 41 25.64 28.15 4.68
C GLU A 41 25.48 26.68 4.32
N GLN A 42 26.43 25.81 4.73
CA GLN A 42 26.32 24.36 4.54
C GLN A 42 25.10 23.78 5.24
N ALA A 43 24.84 24.19 6.49
CA ALA A 43 23.67 23.75 7.24
C ALA A 43 22.35 24.20 6.58
N ARG A 44 22.29 25.38 5.96
CA ARG A 44 21.11 25.83 5.20
C ARG A 44 20.85 25.02 3.94
N LEU A 45 21.92 24.61 3.24
CA LEU A 45 21.80 23.77 2.06
C LEU A 45 21.36 22.35 2.42
N GLU A 46 21.92 21.79 3.50
CA GLU A 46 21.48 20.49 4.02
C GLU A 46 20.05 20.53 4.54
N SER A 47 19.65 21.59 5.27
CA SER A 47 18.28 21.72 5.78
C SER A 47 17.26 21.76 4.65
N ALA A 48 17.52 22.50 3.57
CA ALA A 48 16.62 22.52 2.41
C ALA A 48 16.44 21.13 1.77
N SER A 49 17.48 20.30 1.77
CA SER A 49 17.41 18.93 1.27
C SER A 49 16.60 18.01 2.19
N VAL A 50 16.72 18.21 3.50
CA VAL A 50 15.95 17.47 4.52
C VAL A 50 14.49 17.88 4.48
N ASP A 51 14.19 19.18 4.43
CA ASP A 51 12.82 19.72 4.33
C ASP A 51 12.09 19.15 3.10
N ARG A 52 12.80 19.06 1.96
CA ARG A 52 12.22 18.47 0.74
C ARG A 52 11.90 16.99 0.92
N ARG A 53 12.78 16.22 1.56
CA ARG A 53 12.55 14.80 1.86
C ARG A 53 11.41 14.61 2.84
N GLU A 54 11.34 15.46 3.85
CA GLU A 54 10.27 15.46 4.83
C GLU A 54 8.93 15.78 4.18
N ALA A 55 8.87 16.78 3.30
CA ALA A 55 7.66 17.12 2.55
C ALA A 55 7.17 15.95 1.69
N LEU A 56 8.08 15.26 0.98
CA LEU A 56 7.74 14.06 0.19
C LEU A 56 7.25 12.91 1.08
N ALA A 57 7.87 12.72 2.25
CA ALA A 57 7.45 11.70 3.20
C ALA A 57 6.06 12.01 3.77
N GLN A 58 5.78 13.25 4.13
CA GLN A 58 4.47 13.69 4.59
C GLN A 58 3.39 13.55 3.51
N GLU A 59 3.71 13.93 2.27
CA GLU A 59 2.82 13.74 1.11
C GLU A 59 2.50 12.26 0.89
N THR A 60 3.53 11.40 0.91
CA THR A 60 3.38 9.95 0.74
C THR A 60 2.55 9.35 1.87
N ALA A 61 2.79 9.77 3.12
CA ALA A 61 2.01 9.33 4.28
C ALA A 61 0.55 9.78 4.19
N ALA A 62 0.28 11.01 3.74
CA ALA A 62 -1.08 11.50 3.53
C ALA A 62 -1.80 10.71 2.42
N LYS A 63 -1.11 10.45 1.30
CA LYS A 63 -1.63 9.63 0.20
C LYS A 63 -1.93 8.19 0.63
N ALA A 64 -1.06 7.59 1.43
CA ALA A 64 -1.28 6.26 1.99
C ALA A 64 -2.53 6.20 2.88
N ARG A 65 -2.71 7.20 3.76
CA ARG A 65 -3.93 7.30 4.60
C ARG A 65 -5.20 7.47 3.76
N ALA A 66 -5.15 8.29 2.71
CA ALA A 66 -6.28 8.47 1.80
C ALA A 66 -6.64 7.15 1.08
N ALA A 67 -5.64 6.45 0.52
CA ALA A 67 -5.86 5.17 -0.14
C ALA A 67 -6.40 4.10 0.83
N GLN A 68 -5.93 4.10 2.08
CA GLN A 68 -6.45 3.20 3.11
C GLN A 68 -7.92 3.50 3.42
N ALA A 69 -8.28 4.78 3.61
CA ALA A 69 -9.67 5.16 3.87
C ALA A 69 -10.61 4.76 2.72
N GLU A 70 -10.18 4.93 1.47
CA GLU A 70 -10.94 4.47 0.30
C GLU A 70 -11.11 2.94 0.27
N ALA A 71 -10.07 2.19 0.64
CA ALA A 71 -10.13 0.74 0.73
C ALA A 71 -11.10 0.29 1.83
N GLU A 72 -11.09 0.95 2.99
CA GLU A 72 -12.00 0.67 4.09
C GLU A 72 -13.47 0.93 3.71
N VAL A 73 -13.75 2.01 2.97
CA VAL A 73 -15.09 2.30 2.43
C VAL A 73 -15.54 1.19 1.47
N LYS A 74 -14.68 0.77 0.54
CA LYS A 74 -15.00 -0.33 -0.39
C LYS A 74 -15.20 -1.66 0.32
N ALA A 75 -14.40 -1.95 1.34
CA ALA A 75 -14.55 -3.15 2.15
C ALA A 75 -15.89 -3.15 2.91
N ALA A 76 -16.27 -2.00 3.47
CA ALA A 76 -17.57 -1.86 4.13
C ALA A 76 -18.73 -2.03 3.14
N GLU A 77 -18.63 -1.47 1.93
CA GLU A 77 -19.64 -1.65 0.88
C GLU A 77 -19.76 -3.12 0.45
N ALA A 78 -18.63 -3.79 0.22
CA ALA A 78 -18.60 -5.21 -0.10
C ALA A 78 -19.26 -6.05 1.01
N ALA A 79 -18.95 -5.77 2.27
CA ALA A 79 -19.59 -6.42 3.41
C ALA A 79 -21.11 -6.20 3.43
N ARG A 80 -21.58 -4.99 3.08
CA ARG A 80 -23.03 -4.72 2.95
C ARG A 80 -23.69 -5.52 1.83
N LEU A 81 -23.02 -5.66 0.68
CA LEU A 81 -23.53 -6.49 -0.42
C LEU A 81 -23.58 -7.97 -0.03
N GLN A 82 -22.54 -8.47 0.64
CA GLN A 82 -22.50 -9.86 1.13
C GLN A 82 -23.62 -10.14 2.13
N GLU A 83 -23.87 -9.23 3.07
CA GLU A 83 -24.97 -9.36 4.03
C GLU A 83 -26.33 -9.45 3.31
N ARG A 84 -26.58 -8.60 2.31
CA ARG A 84 -27.82 -8.69 1.50
C ARG A 84 -27.92 -10.01 0.74
N ALA A 85 -26.81 -10.48 0.17
CA ALA A 85 -26.79 -11.76 -0.52
C ALA A 85 -27.09 -12.93 0.44
N ALA A 86 -26.53 -12.92 1.64
CA ALA A 86 -26.80 -13.91 2.68
C ALA A 86 -28.28 -13.87 3.14
N GLN A 87 -28.86 -12.68 3.27
CA GLN A 87 -30.28 -12.51 3.58
C GLN A 87 -31.16 -13.13 2.49
N HIS A 88 -30.93 -12.81 1.22
CA HIS A 88 -31.67 -13.39 0.10
C HIS A 88 -31.52 -14.92 0.03
N GLN A 89 -30.33 -15.45 0.30
CA GLN A 89 -30.10 -16.89 0.32
C GLN A 89 -30.89 -17.58 1.46
N THR A 90 -30.96 -16.92 2.62
CA THR A 90 -31.74 -17.39 3.78
C THR A 90 -33.23 -17.40 3.46
N GLU A 91 -33.76 -16.30 2.89
CA GLU A 91 -35.16 -16.19 2.45
C GLU A 91 -35.52 -17.24 1.39
N ALA A 92 -34.65 -17.47 0.42
CA ALA A 92 -34.84 -18.48 -0.62
C ALA A 92 -34.86 -19.90 -0.03
N SER A 93 -34.00 -20.17 0.96
CA SER A 93 -33.97 -21.46 1.65
C SER A 93 -35.24 -21.68 2.49
N ALA A 94 -35.64 -20.67 3.28
CA ALA A 94 -36.89 -20.72 4.04
C ALA A 94 -38.13 -20.91 3.14
N SER A 95 -38.14 -20.30 1.95
CA SER A 95 -39.23 -20.47 0.97
C SER A 95 -39.29 -21.90 0.43
N ARG A 96 -38.13 -22.52 0.17
CA ARG A 96 -38.05 -23.94 -0.25
C ARG A 96 -38.54 -24.88 0.84
N ASP A 97 -38.15 -24.64 2.09
CA ASP A 97 -38.59 -25.45 3.23
C ASP A 97 -40.12 -25.37 3.41
N GLN A 98 -40.70 -24.17 3.32
CA GLN A 98 -42.16 -24.00 3.37
C GLN A 98 -42.89 -24.71 2.22
N LEU A 99 -42.33 -24.70 1.00
CA LEU A 99 -42.90 -25.45 -0.12
C LEU A 99 -42.84 -26.95 0.15
N GLN A 100 -41.70 -27.47 0.61
CA GLN A 100 -41.53 -28.88 0.93
C GLN A 100 -42.50 -29.36 2.01
N GLU A 101 -42.73 -28.54 3.05
CA GLU A 101 -43.73 -28.82 4.09
C GLU A 101 -45.14 -28.89 3.53
N ARG A 102 -45.53 -27.95 2.64
CA ARG A 102 -46.86 -27.95 2.00
C ARG A 102 -47.07 -29.17 1.11
N TRP A 103 -46.05 -29.55 0.34
CA TRP A 103 -46.10 -30.76 -0.50
C TRP A 103 -46.23 -32.01 0.37
N SER A 104 -45.42 -32.12 1.42
CA SER A 104 -45.48 -33.24 2.37
C SER A 104 -46.82 -33.31 3.10
N HIS A 105 -47.47 -32.17 3.36
CA HIS A 105 -48.80 -32.11 3.96
C HIS A 105 -49.89 -32.54 2.97
N ALA A 106 -49.80 -32.11 1.72
CA ALA A 106 -50.72 -32.51 0.65
C ALA A 106 -50.68 -34.03 0.42
N ASP A 107 -49.48 -34.63 0.32
CA ASP A 107 -49.31 -36.08 0.14
C ASP A 107 -49.90 -36.91 1.29
N LYS A 108 -49.85 -36.39 2.52
CA LYS A 108 -50.45 -37.03 3.70
C LYS A 108 -51.98 -37.01 3.67
N ILE A 109 -52.58 -36.03 3.01
CA ILE A 109 -54.04 -35.87 2.92
C ILE A 109 -54.59 -36.61 1.71
N ASP A 110 -53.81 -36.78 0.64
CA ASP A 110 -54.27 -37.44 -0.58
C ASP A 110 -54.61 -38.93 -0.34
N PRO A 111 -55.89 -39.33 -0.41
CA PRO A 111 -56.29 -40.72 -0.22
C PRO A 111 -55.85 -41.66 -1.36
N LYS A 112 -55.26 -41.15 -2.45
CA LYS A 112 -54.69 -41.96 -3.54
C LYS A 112 -53.29 -42.47 -3.26
N THR A 113 -52.54 -41.90 -2.31
CA THR A 113 -51.15 -42.31 -2.02
C THR A 113 -51.08 -43.68 -1.34
N GLY A 114 -52.17 -44.15 -0.72
CA GLY A 114 -52.25 -45.48 -0.11
C GLY A 114 -52.38 -46.67 -1.08
N LYS A 115 -52.42 -46.46 -2.40
CA LYS A 115 -52.65 -47.54 -3.39
C LYS A 115 -51.48 -47.85 -4.33
N HIS A 116 -50.34 -47.17 -4.19
CA HIS A 116 -49.16 -47.37 -5.04
C HIS A 116 -47.89 -47.75 -4.25
N GLN A 117 -48.01 -48.59 -3.21
CA GLN A 117 -46.85 -49.20 -2.54
C GLN A 117 -46.64 -50.68 -2.95
N GLY A 118 -47.29 -51.14 -4.04
CA GLY A 118 -47.28 -52.54 -4.46
C GLY A 118 -46.38 -52.90 -5.64
N ASP A 119 -46.21 -52.02 -6.64
CA ASP A 119 -45.64 -52.44 -7.94
C ASP A 119 -44.70 -51.38 -8.53
N THR A 120 -43.48 -51.27 -8.01
CA THR A 120 -42.36 -50.67 -8.76
C THR A 120 -41.05 -51.35 -8.36
N ASP A 121 -41.00 -52.66 -8.54
CA ASP A 121 -39.76 -53.34 -8.92
C ASP A 121 -39.62 -53.22 -10.44
N GLY A 122 -38.62 -52.46 -10.91
CA GLY A 122 -38.21 -52.46 -12.31
C GLY A 122 -38.42 -51.14 -13.05
N ALA A 123 -37.38 -50.29 -13.03
CA ALA A 123 -36.81 -49.64 -14.22
C ALA A 123 -35.89 -48.51 -13.77
N ALA A 124 -34.66 -48.85 -13.38
CA ALA A 124 -33.56 -47.91 -13.50
C ALA A 124 -33.38 -47.60 -15.00
N LYS A 125 -33.82 -46.43 -15.44
CA LYS A 125 -33.45 -45.84 -16.72
C LYS A 125 -32.63 -44.60 -16.41
N ASP A 126 -31.33 -44.72 -16.66
CA ASP A 126 -30.35 -43.63 -16.65
C ASP A 126 -30.83 -42.47 -17.55
N PRO A 127 -31.01 -41.25 -17.02
CA PRO A 127 -31.25 -40.06 -17.83
C PRO A 127 -29.96 -39.42 -18.39
N ASP A 128 -28.77 -39.92 -18.03
CA ASP A 128 -27.49 -39.26 -18.31
C ASP A 128 -26.92 -39.48 -19.73
N ALA A 129 -27.55 -40.32 -20.55
CA ALA A 129 -27.06 -40.60 -21.91
C ALA A 129 -27.53 -39.58 -22.98
N ALA A 130 -28.48 -38.70 -22.66
CA ALA A 130 -29.14 -37.86 -23.67
C ALA A 130 -28.51 -36.47 -23.88
N TRP A 131 -27.58 -36.03 -23.03
CA TRP A 131 -27.03 -34.66 -23.10
C TRP A 131 -25.57 -34.54 -23.52
N SER A 132 -24.88 -35.66 -23.78
CA SER A 132 -23.44 -35.65 -24.11
C SER A 132 -23.14 -35.73 -25.62
N ALA A 133 -24.16 -35.68 -26.50
CA ALA A 133 -23.98 -35.93 -27.94
C ALA A 133 -24.23 -34.72 -28.87
N GLU A 134 -24.52 -33.53 -28.35
CA GLU A 134 -24.72 -32.34 -29.20
C GLU A 134 -23.65 -31.25 -28.92
N SER A 135 -22.60 -31.32 -29.76
CA SER A 135 -21.84 -30.18 -30.31
C SER A 135 -20.69 -29.55 -29.51
N PRO A 136 -19.43 -29.83 -29.90
CA PRO A 136 -18.32 -28.90 -29.78
C PRO A 136 -18.00 -28.30 -31.15
N GLU A 137 -18.90 -27.53 -31.76
CA GLU A 137 -18.53 -26.69 -32.92
C GLU A 137 -19.35 -25.38 -32.93
N ALA A 138 -18.79 -24.36 -32.29
CA ALA A 138 -19.02 -22.96 -32.65
C ALA A 138 -17.82 -22.12 -32.17
N ALA A 139 -16.91 -21.86 -33.12
CA ALA A 139 -16.07 -20.67 -33.27
C ALA A 139 -15.33 -20.14 -32.03
N THR A 140 -14.01 -20.32 -31.90
CA THR A 140 -13.00 -19.40 -32.47
C THR A 140 -13.46 -17.94 -32.57
N ASP A 141 -13.37 -17.16 -31.49
CA ASP A 141 -12.95 -15.75 -31.55
C ASP A 141 -12.65 -15.17 -30.15
N ALA A 142 -11.48 -15.46 -29.57
CA ALA A 142 -11.01 -14.73 -28.37
C ALA A 142 -9.51 -14.79 -28.07
N GLU A 143 -8.67 -15.34 -28.96
CA GLU A 143 -7.23 -15.50 -28.71
C GLU A 143 -6.37 -15.11 -29.92
N ALA A 144 -6.67 -13.96 -30.52
CA ALA A 144 -5.85 -13.34 -31.57
C ALA A 144 -5.56 -11.84 -31.31
N VAL A 145 -5.70 -11.40 -30.07
CA VAL A 145 -5.17 -10.11 -29.61
C VAL A 145 -4.40 -10.42 -28.33
N ARG A 146 -3.32 -9.67 -28.07
CA ARG A 146 -2.41 -9.71 -26.89
C ARG A 146 -1.48 -10.93 -26.75
N HIS A 147 -0.50 -11.04 -27.64
CA HIS A 147 0.91 -11.25 -27.23
C HIS A 147 1.90 -10.95 -28.36
N GLU A 148 1.98 -9.69 -28.80
CA GLU A 148 3.08 -9.23 -29.66
C GLU A 148 3.55 -7.85 -29.19
N THR A 149 4.30 -7.82 -28.08
CA THR A 149 5.26 -6.76 -27.72
C THR A 149 6.10 -7.18 -26.52
N TYR A 150 6.92 -8.21 -26.69
CA TYR A 150 8.16 -8.34 -25.94
C TYR A 150 9.22 -9.03 -26.81
N ARG A 151 9.77 -8.26 -27.75
CA ARG A 151 11.03 -8.57 -28.43
C ARG A 151 12.06 -7.52 -28.00
N GLY A 152 12.49 -7.60 -26.75
CA GLY A 152 13.71 -6.99 -26.26
C GLY A 152 14.69 -8.13 -26.01
N THR A 153 15.71 -8.26 -26.87
CA THR A 153 16.72 -9.30 -26.74
C THR A 153 17.64 -9.06 -25.53
N PRO A 154 18.17 -10.13 -24.93
CA PRO A 154 19.14 -10.10 -23.86
C PRO A 154 20.55 -9.70 -24.36
N SER A 155 21.43 -9.41 -23.40
CA SER A 155 22.86 -9.07 -23.54
C SER A 155 23.68 -10.04 -24.40
#